data_AF-A0A7W0EUU4-F1
#
_entry.id   AF-A0A7W0EUU4-F1
#
_cell.length_a   1.000
_cell.length_b   1.000
_cell.length_c   1.000
_cell.angle_alpha   90.00
_cell.angle_beta   90.00
_cell.angle_gamma   90.00
#
_symmetry.space_group_name_H-M   'P 1'
#
loop_
_entity.id
_entity.type
_entity.pdbx_description
1 polymer ?
#
loop_
_entity_poly.entity_id
_entity_poly.type
_entity_poly.pdbx_seq_one_letter_code
_entity_poly.pdbx_strand_id
1 'polypeptide(L)'
;MTPHETAKMIHQELSPFAPKLSAALNRALLDIGEGSMLVGLGPGANRNDDVTFHETESILLSGGEPATILLKIQQVLWALEENSTWKVIVDKKPGRSSHQQMDLLYTLFRDPKC
;
A
#
# COMPACT_ATOMS: atom_id res chain seq x y z
N MET A 1 -12.42 4.63 10.23
CA MET A 1 -11.34 5.61 10.51
C MET A 1 -11.34 6.67 9.43
N THR A 2 -10.83 7.87 9.72
CA THR A 2 -10.57 8.88 8.69
C THR A 2 -9.38 8.46 7.81
N PRO A 3 -9.26 8.97 6.57
CA PRO A 3 -8.11 8.65 5.71
C PRO A 3 -6.75 8.97 6.36
N HIS A 4 -6.68 10.04 7.15
CA HIS A 4 -5.49 10.44 7.89
C HIS A 4 -5.16 9.48 9.05
N GLU A 5 -6.16 9.01 9.78
CA GLU A 5 -5.98 7.99 10.83
C GLU A 5 -5.52 6.66 10.23
N THR A 6 -6.14 6.24 9.11
CA THR A 6 -5.75 5.04 8.37
C THR A 6 -4.31 5.13 7.89
N ALA A 7 -3.92 6.25 7.27
CA ALA A 7 -2.55 6.51 6.81
C ALA A 7 -1.54 6.47 7.96
N LYS A 8 -1.88 7.07 9.11
CA LYS A 8 -1.03 7.04 10.31
C LYS A 8 -0.81 5.62 10.82
N MET A 9 -1.86 4.82 10.93
CA MET A 9 -1.79 3.42 11.37
C MET A 9 -0.97 2.57 10.39
N ILE A 10 -1.21 2.71 9.09
CA ILE A 10 -0.40 2.05 8.04
C ILE A 10 1.07 2.41 8.17
N HIS A 11 1.38 3.69 8.40
CA HIS A 11 2.77 4.13 8.54
C HIS A 11 3.45 3.53 9.77
N GLN A 12 2.77 3.50 10.91
CA GLN A 12 3.31 2.91 12.13
C GLN A 12 3.57 1.41 11.98
N GLU A 13 2.67 0.68 11.32
CA GLU A 13 2.77 -0.76 11.14
C GLU A 13 3.76 -1.17 10.06
N LEU A 14 3.76 -0.52 8.88
CA LEU A 14 4.56 -0.97 7.73
C LEU A 14 5.94 -0.32 7.63
N SER A 15 6.13 0.93 8.08
CA SER A 15 7.40 1.63 7.87
C SER A 15 8.66 0.90 8.37
N PRO A 16 8.63 0.08 9.45
CA PRO A 16 9.82 -0.61 9.92
C PRO A 16 10.33 -1.72 8.98
N PHE A 17 9.51 -2.24 8.06
CA PHE A 17 9.89 -3.38 7.21
C PHE A 17 9.46 -3.26 5.74
N ALA A 18 8.48 -2.42 5.43
CA ALA A 18 8.01 -2.13 4.07
C ALA A 18 7.80 -0.60 3.88
N PRO A 19 8.85 0.23 4.04
CA PRO A 19 8.76 1.68 3.97
C PRO A 19 8.23 2.22 2.64
N LYS A 20 8.52 1.57 1.51
CA LYS A 20 8.00 2.00 0.21
C LYS A 20 6.52 1.71 0.07
N LEU A 21 6.06 0.54 0.53
CA LEU A 21 4.62 0.27 0.57
C LEU A 21 3.89 1.28 1.45
N SER A 22 4.45 1.59 2.63
CA SER A 22 3.90 2.63 3.52
C SER A 22 3.78 3.98 2.80
N ALA A 23 4.84 4.43 2.12
CA ALA A 23 4.83 5.69 1.39
C ALA A 23 3.83 5.69 0.22
N ALA A 24 3.76 4.58 -0.54
CA ALA A 24 2.80 4.41 -1.63
C ALA A 24 1.35 4.48 -1.15
N LEU A 25 1.04 3.84 -0.02
CA LEU A 25 -0.30 3.88 0.60
C LEU A 25 -0.64 5.27 1.15
N ASN A 26 0.31 5.96 1.76
CA ASN A 26 0.12 7.34 2.21
C ASN A 26 -0.20 8.27 1.03
N ARG A 27 0.55 8.15 -0.07
CA ARG A 27 0.26 8.89 -1.30
C ARG A 27 -1.12 8.55 -1.86
N ALA A 28 -1.46 7.27 -1.89
CA ALA A 28 -2.76 6.80 -2.35
C ALA A 28 -3.90 7.43 -1.54
N LEU A 29 -3.80 7.44 -0.21
CA LEU A 29 -4.85 7.97 0.68
C LEU A 29 -4.89 9.50 0.75
N LEU A 30 -3.74 10.16 0.85
CA LEU A 30 -3.66 11.57 1.25
C LEU A 30 -3.39 12.53 0.09
N ASP A 31 -2.75 12.07 -0.97
CA ASP A 31 -2.40 12.93 -2.11
C ASP A 31 -3.39 12.76 -3.26
N ILE A 32 -3.80 11.51 -3.52
CA ILE A 32 -4.64 11.13 -4.66
C ILE A 32 -6.06 10.75 -4.23
N GLY A 33 -6.21 10.20 -3.03
CA GLY A 33 -7.43 9.58 -2.53
C GLY A 33 -8.17 10.42 -1.51
N GLU A 34 -8.96 9.75 -0.68
CA GLU A 34 -10.05 10.30 0.12
C GLU A 34 -9.60 11.37 1.14
N GLY A 35 -8.33 11.40 1.50
CA GLY A 35 -7.75 12.42 2.38
C GLY A 35 -7.26 13.68 1.68
N SER A 36 -7.15 13.68 0.34
CA SER A 36 -6.65 14.83 -0.41
C SER A 36 -7.70 15.92 -0.55
N MET A 37 -7.33 17.16 -0.20
CA MET A 37 -8.19 18.33 -0.41
C MET A 37 -8.39 18.66 -1.90
N LEU A 38 -7.61 18.02 -2.79
CA LEU A 38 -7.65 18.25 -4.22
C LEU A 38 -8.50 17.22 -4.98
N VAL A 39 -9.05 16.21 -4.30
CA VAL A 39 -9.92 15.22 -4.96
C VAL A 39 -11.16 15.90 -5.50
N GLY A 40 -11.38 15.79 -6.81
CA GLY A 40 -12.49 16.40 -7.55
C GLY A 40 -12.21 17.79 -8.12
N LEU A 41 -11.01 18.36 -7.93
CA LEU A 41 -10.66 19.71 -8.40
C LEU A 41 -9.86 19.74 -9.72
N GLY A 42 -9.53 18.60 -10.30
CA GLY A 42 -8.83 18.51 -11.59
C GLY A 42 -9.04 17.18 -12.31
N PRO A 43 -8.73 17.09 -13.62
CA PRO A 43 -8.79 15.84 -14.38
C PRO A 43 -7.84 14.79 -13.79
N GLY A 44 -8.33 13.57 -13.52
CA GLY A 44 -7.53 12.51 -12.87
C GLY A 44 -7.51 12.61 -11.34
N ALA A 45 -8.10 13.66 -10.75
CA ALA A 45 -8.21 13.83 -9.31
C ALA A 45 -9.62 13.50 -8.80
N ASN A 46 -10.58 13.14 -9.64
CA ASN A 46 -11.91 12.77 -9.16
C ASN A 46 -11.83 11.44 -8.40
N ARG A 47 -12.66 11.28 -7.36
CA ARG A 47 -12.81 10.02 -6.63
C ARG A 47 -13.23 8.84 -7.53
N ASN A 48 -13.85 9.13 -8.67
CA ASN A 48 -14.29 8.14 -9.65
C ASN A 48 -13.27 7.86 -10.74
N ASP A 49 -12.12 8.54 -10.74
CA ASP A 49 -11.09 8.29 -11.75
C ASP A 49 -10.38 6.97 -11.45
N ASP A 50 -10.18 6.19 -12.51
CA ASP A 50 -9.37 4.97 -12.47
C ASP A 50 -7.91 5.36 -12.27
N VAL A 51 -7.37 5.04 -11.09
CA VAL A 51 -5.97 5.27 -10.76
C VAL A 51 -5.32 3.94 -10.45
N THR A 52 -4.24 3.64 -11.18
CA THR A 52 -3.40 2.47 -10.94
C THR A 52 -1.93 2.88 -11.01
N PHE A 53 -1.14 2.43 -10.05
CA PHE A 53 0.32 2.59 -10.08
C PHE A 53 1.03 1.44 -9.38
N HIS A 54 2.33 1.32 -9.67
CA HIS A 54 3.14 0.20 -9.21
C HIS A 54 4.29 0.69 -8.34
N GLU A 55 4.61 -0.05 -7.30
CA GLU A 55 5.79 0.18 -6.45
C GLU A 55 6.56 -1.11 -6.25
N THR A 56 7.88 -1.02 -6.09
CA THR A 56 8.73 -2.21 -5.94
C THR A 56 9.67 -2.06 -4.76
N GLU A 57 9.76 -3.11 -3.97
CA GLU A 57 10.48 -3.08 -2.71
C GLU A 57 11.27 -4.36 -2.48
N SER A 58 12.44 -4.17 -1.90
CA SER A 58 13.34 -5.23 -1.47
C SER A 58 13.38 -5.21 0.04
N ILE A 59 12.84 -6.25 0.67
CA ILE A 59 12.76 -6.37 2.12
C ILE A 59 13.87 -7.30 2.60
N LEU A 60 14.72 -6.77 3.48
CA LEU A 60 15.74 -7.58 4.16
C LEU A 60 15.09 -8.43 5.25
N LEU A 61 15.38 -9.72 5.22
CA LEU A 61 14.75 -10.71 6.08
C LEU A 61 15.49 -10.92 7.40
N SER A 62 16.50 -10.14 7.78
CA SER A 62 17.31 -10.13 9.03
C SER A 62 17.00 -11.18 10.14
N GLY A 63 16.96 -12.48 9.82
CA GLY A 63 16.53 -13.57 10.71
C GLY A 63 15.02 -13.73 10.94
N GLY A 64 14.17 -12.86 10.39
CA GLY A 64 12.72 -12.98 10.38
C GLY A 64 12.18 -13.85 9.24
N GLU A 65 11.10 -14.58 9.50
CA GLU A 65 10.48 -15.41 8.47
C GLU A 65 9.71 -14.54 7.45
N PRO A 66 9.88 -14.76 6.12
CA PRO A 66 9.12 -14.06 5.09
C PRO A 66 7.61 -14.12 5.31
N ALA A 67 7.11 -15.26 5.82
CA ALA A 67 5.70 -15.47 6.10
C ALA A 67 5.15 -14.46 7.12
N THR A 68 5.92 -14.14 8.16
CA THR A 68 5.52 -13.17 9.19
C THR A 68 5.40 -11.76 8.61
N ILE A 69 6.32 -11.37 7.72
CA ILE A 69 6.27 -10.06 7.06
C ILE A 69 5.06 -9.99 6.13
N LEU A 70 4.82 -11.02 5.32
CA LEU A 70 3.66 -11.09 4.44
C LEU A 70 2.34 -11.06 5.22
N LEU A 71 2.28 -11.74 6.36
CA LEU A 71 1.10 -11.71 7.24
C LEU A 71 0.83 -10.28 7.76
N LYS A 72 1.86 -9.56 8.20
CA LYS A 72 1.71 -8.16 8.63
C LYS A 72 1.26 -7.25 7.50
N ILE A 73 1.84 -7.41 6.31
CA ILE A 73 1.41 -6.68 5.12
C ILE A 73 -0.07 -6.97 4.86
N GLN A 74 -0.48 -8.24 4.84
CA GLN A 74 -1.87 -8.62 4.61
C GLN A 74 -2.85 -8.03 5.64
N GLN A 75 -2.49 -8.04 6.94
CA GLN A 75 -3.30 -7.44 7.98
C GLN A 75 -3.53 -5.94 7.76
N VAL A 76 -2.48 -5.22 7.37
CA VAL A 76 -2.58 -3.79 7.06
C VAL A 76 -3.41 -3.55 5.79
N LEU A 77 -3.27 -4.40 4.77
CA LEU A 77 -4.08 -4.30 3.55
C LEU A 77 -5.56 -4.57 3.81
N TRP A 78 -5.91 -5.50 4.71
CA TRP A 78 -7.30 -5.66 5.14
C TRP A 78 -7.85 -4.40 5.81
N ALA A 79 -7.10 -3.80 6.74
CA ALA A 79 -7.52 -2.56 7.39
C ALA A 79 -7.67 -1.40 6.38
N LEU A 80 -6.83 -1.35 5.35
CA LEU A 80 -6.93 -0.39 4.25
C LEU A 80 -8.24 -0.58 3.47
N GLU A 81 -8.58 -1.80 3.04
CA GLU A 81 -9.78 -2.08 2.22
C GLU A 81 -11.09 -1.87 2.99
N GLU A 82 -11.09 -2.08 4.30
CA GLU A 82 -12.21 -1.76 5.18
C GLU A 82 -12.49 -0.26 5.25
N ASN A 83 -11.44 0.57 5.16
CA ASN A 83 -11.52 2.01 5.43
C ASN A 83 -11.28 2.90 4.19
N SER A 84 -11.04 2.32 3.01
CA SER A 84 -10.78 3.06 1.77
C SER A 84 -11.28 2.32 0.52
N THR A 85 -11.21 2.99 -0.63
CA THR A 85 -11.47 2.43 -1.96
C THR A 85 -10.20 1.87 -2.62
N TRP A 86 -9.06 1.94 -1.94
CA TRP A 86 -7.79 1.45 -2.46
C TRP A 86 -7.62 -0.03 -2.19
N LYS A 87 -7.15 -0.75 -3.20
CA LYS A 87 -6.74 -2.15 -3.15
C LYS A 87 -5.29 -2.28 -3.57
N VAL A 88 -4.64 -3.33 -3.06
CA VAL A 88 -3.25 -3.62 -3.38
C VAL A 88 -3.10 -5.09 -3.73
N ILE A 89 -2.56 -5.37 -4.91
CA ILE A 89 -2.05 -6.70 -5.26
C ILE A 89 -0.58 -6.76 -4.88
N VAL A 90 -0.18 -7.83 -4.20
CA VAL A 90 1.20 -8.07 -3.77
C VAL A 90 1.74 -9.29 -4.53
N ASP A 91 2.67 -9.04 -5.44
CA ASP A 91 3.34 -10.08 -6.21
C ASP A 91 4.77 -10.27 -5.72
N LYS A 92 5.21 -11.52 -5.58
CA LYS A 92 6.62 -11.84 -5.34
C LYS A 92 7.37 -11.89 -6.66
N LYS A 93 8.46 -11.13 -6.79
CA LYS A 93 9.26 -11.15 -8.02
C LYS A 93 10.07 -12.47 -8.13
N PRO A 94 9.98 -13.19 -9.27
CA PRO A 94 10.79 -14.39 -9.48
C PRO A 94 12.27 -14.04 -9.67
N GLY A 95 13.17 -14.85 -9.10
CA GLY A 95 14.61 -14.85 -9.45
C GLY A 95 15.56 -14.00 -8.60
N ARG A 96 15.08 -13.23 -7.61
CA ARG A 96 15.96 -12.43 -6.72
C ARG A 96 15.76 -12.62 -5.22
N SER A 97 14.77 -13.44 -4.83
CA SER A 97 14.56 -13.75 -3.42
C SER A 97 15.68 -14.69 -2.94
N SER A 98 16.66 -14.14 -2.25
CA SER A 98 17.65 -14.92 -1.52
C SER A 98 17.07 -15.32 -0.16
N HIS A 99 17.73 -16.21 0.58
CA HIS A 99 17.34 -16.52 1.97
C HIS A 99 17.34 -15.29 2.90
N GLN A 100 17.95 -14.17 2.47
CA GLN A 100 18.10 -12.94 3.25
C GLN A 100 17.27 -11.78 2.72
N GLN A 101 16.60 -11.92 1.57
CA GLN A 101 15.87 -10.82 0.95
C GLN A 101 14.65 -11.31 0.18
N MET A 102 13.56 -10.55 0.26
CA MET A 102 12.34 -10.77 -0.52
C MET A 102 12.04 -9.55 -1.37
N ASP A 103 11.87 -9.76 -2.68
CA ASP A 103 11.50 -8.70 -3.62
C ASP A 103 10.00 -8.77 -3.93
N LEU A 104 9.30 -7.68 -3.65
CA LEU A 104 7.87 -7.52 -3.84
C LEU A 104 7.57 -6.45 -4.90
N LEU A 105 6.50 -6.70 -5.64
CA LEU A 105 5.82 -5.75 -6.52
C LEU A 105 4.44 -5.49 -5.93
N TYR A 106 4.12 -4.22 -5.75
CA TYR A 106 2.82 -3.76 -5.29
C TYR A 106 2.11 -3.07 -6.45
N THR A 107 0.90 -3.50 -6.74
CA THR A 107 0.01 -2.83 -7.69
C THR A 107 -1.11 -2.20 -6.90
N LEU A 108 -1.09 -0.88 -6.77
CA LEU A 108 -2.11 -0.10 -6.06
C LEU A 108 -3.11 0.40 -7.08
N PHE A 109 -4.39 0.18 -6.82
CA PHE A 109 -5.45 0.66 -7.68
C PHE A 109 -6.68 1.04 -6.88
N ARG A 110 -7.48 1.96 -7.44
CA ARG A 110 -8.77 2.31 -6.88
C ARG A 110 -9.84 1.37 -7.41
N ASP A 111 -10.62 0.80 -6.52
CA ASP A 111 -11.82 0.03 -6.83
C ASP A 111 -13.01 0.75 -6.20
N PRO A 112 -13.67 1.68 -6.94
CA PRO A 112 -14.83 2.36 -6.43
C PRO A 112 -15.91 1.30 -6.16
N LYS A 113 -16.17 1.04 -4.87
CA LYS A 113 -17.16 0.07 -4.40
C LYS A 113 -18.47 0.28 -5.18
N CYS A 114 -18.88 -0.73 -5.94
CA CYS A 114 -20.12 -0.73 -6.74
C CYS A 114 -21.35 -0.43 -5.88
#